data_AF-A0A8J4XLT5-F1
#
_entry.id   AF-A0A8J4XLT5-F1
#
_cell.length_a   1.000
_cell.length_b   1.000
_cell.length_c   1.000
_cell.angle_alpha   90.00
_cell.angle_beta   90.00
_cell.angle_gamma   90.00
#
_symmetry.space_group_name_H-M   'P 1'
#
loop_
_entity.id
_entity.type
_entity.pdbx_description
1 polymer ?
#
loop_
_entity_poly.entity_id
_entity_poly.type
_entity_poly.pdbx_seq_one_letter_code
_entity_poly.pdbx_strand_id
1 'polypeptide(L)'
;MYALGLSVLQDEISYEKILVKQVAYTDDLTGAGKISDLKKWWTLVKKNGPTIGYTPNATKSILIVKPEHYENGVRLFNGSGVTVTKDGQRHLGAVIGTEELKAKYVEEKVSDWVKEVGILSGMAKTEPHAAYSAFTHGLQRQWSFVKRTIPNISRLLRPLEESIRKTFLPALLKTNIFIGDDERELLTLPPRLGGMEITSPDKLAQEENRNSINLTRTLTKKIIAQDAKGETDQNAILELKKTMSRNRQSAQVESLERLKNVMLDETVRKIHIAQETGASNWLTCLPIRAKGFTLNKQEFVDAVALRYGWPVEGVPKTCACGVPNNVDHTRTCKKGGFVCIRHDEVRDLTANMLREVCRDVSTEPTLLPLNGMANTCST
;
A
#
# COMPACT_ATOMS: atom_id res chain seq x y z
N MET A 1 -29.71 15.04 -1.29
CA MET A 1 -30.85 15.52 -0.47
C MET A 1 -30.78 15.03 0.98
N TYR A 2 -30.42 13.76 1.24
CA TYR A 2 -30.32 13.20 2.60
C TYR A 2 -29.36 13.92 3.57
N ALA A 3 -28.18 14.36 3.11
CA ALA A 3 -27.18 14.97 4.00
C ALA A 3 -27.64 16.28 4.68
N LEU A 4 -28.42 17.12 3.96
CA LEU A 4 -28.99 18.36 4.53
C LEU A 4 -30.20 18.08 5.43
N GLY A 5 -30.97 17.02 5.14
CA GLY A 5 -32.09 16.62 5.98
C GLY A 5 -31.63 16.12 7.35
N LEU A 6 -30.57 15.31 7.39
CA LEU A 6 -30.12 14.72 8.65
C LEU A 6 -29.52 15.71 9.65
N SER A 7 -28.89 16.80 9.19
CA SER A 7 -28.49 17.88 10.10
C SER A 7 -29.71 18.55 10.75
N VAL A 8 -30.77 18.79 9.98
CA VAL A 8 -32.03 19.36 10.52
C VAL A 8 -32.67 18.40 11.53
N LEU A 9 -32.70 17.10 11.22
CA LEU A 9 -33.20 16.08 12.16
C LEU A 9 -32.40 16.05 13.47
N GLN A 10 -31.07 16.15 13.36
CA GLN A 10 -30.20 16.20 14.53
C GLN A 10 -30.47 17.44 15.37
N ASP A 11 -30.66 18.61 14.75
CA ASP A 11 -31.03 19.83 15.44
C ASP A 11 -32.39 19.71 16.15
N GLU A 12 -33.42 19.22 15.44
CA GLU A 12 -34.76 18.96 16.02
C GLU A 12 -34.70 18.03 17.25
N ILE A 13 -33.96 16.93 17.14
CA ILE A 13 -33.80 15.99 18.26
C ILE A 13 -33.01 16.62 19.41
N SER A 14 -32.06 17.51 19.11
CA SER A 14 -31.27 18.20 20.13
C SER A 14 -32.11 19.20 20.94
N TYR A 15 -33.16 19.78 20.35
CA TYR A 15 -34.11 20.64 21.07
C TYR A 15 -34.90 19.91 22.16
N GLU A 16 -35.12 18.60 22.01
CA GLU A 16 -35.80 17.75 22.99
C GLU A 16 -34.92 17.42 24.23
N LYS A 17 -33.70 17.99 24.30
CA LYS A 17 -32.75 17.89 25.42
C LYS A 17 -32.46 16.46 25.88
N ILE A 18 -32.49 15.50 24.95
CA ILE A 18 -32.11 14.12 25.24
C ILE A 18 -30.58 14.04 25.39
N LEU A 19 -30.11 13.34 26.41
CA LEU A 19 -28.68 13.12 26.69
C LEU A 19 -28.07 12.04 25.76
N VAL A 20 -28.33 12.14 24.46
CA VAL A 20 -27.75 11.27 23.42
C VAL A 20 -26.84 12.11 22.55
N LYS A 21 -25.59 11.67 22.40
CA LYS A 21 -24.67 12.21 21.41
C LYS A 21 -24.95 11.55 20.08
N GLN A 22 -25.05 12.33 19.01
CA GLN A 22 -25.37 11.83 17.69
C GLN A 22 -24.35 12.27 16.65
N VAL A 23 -24.20 11.45 15.61
CA VAL A 23 -23.35 11.72 14.46
C VAL A 23 -24.01 11.11 13.24
N ALA A 24 -23.90 11.78 12.10
CA ALA A 24 -24.37 11.25 10.82
C ALA A 24 -23.22 11.25 9.82
N TYR A 25 -23.10 10.18 9.06
CA TYR A 25 -22.25 10.13 7.87
C TYR A 25 -23.13 9.72 6.71
N THR A 26 -23.34 10.62 5.75
CA THR A 26 -24.37 10.46 4.71
C THR A 26 -25.73 10.14 5.33
N ASP A 27 -26.27 8.95 5.10
CA ASP A 27 -27.53 8.38 5.60
C ASP A 27 -27.38 7.53 6.87
N ASP A 28 -26.14 7.20 7.24
CA ASP A 28 -25.82 6.44 8.45
C ASP A 28 -25.87 7.35 9.69
N LEU A 29 -27.01 7.33 10.38
CA LEU A 29 -27.25 8.03 11.63
C LEU A 29 -26.90 7.13 12.83
N THR A 30 -26.10 7.66 13.76
CA THR A 30 -25.66 6.96 14.97
C THR A 30 -25.92 7.80 16.21
N GLY A 31 -26.44 7.16 17.27
CA GLY A 31 -26.63 7.74 18.59
C GLY A 31 -25.89 6.95 19.67
N ALA A 32 -25.31 7.65 20.64
CA ALA A 32 -24.62 7.08 21.79
C ALA A 32 -25.07 7.74 23.10
N GLY A 33 -25.51 6.94 24.08
CA GLY A 33 -26.03 7.42 25.35
C GLY A 33 -26.53 6.28 26.24
N LYS A 34 -27.29 6.60 27.29
CA LYS A 34 -27.96 5.59 28.11
C LYS A 34 -29.07 4.90 27.30
N ILE A 35 -29.32 3.61 27.56
CA ILE A 35 -30.30 2.81 26.80
C ILE A 35 -31.71 3.44 26.83
N SER A 36 -32.12 3.98 27.99
CA SER A 36 -33.40 4.69 28.12
C SER A 36 -33.50 5.92 27.21
N ASP A 37 -32.41 6.68 27.10
CA ASP A 37 -32.34 7.90 26.30
C ASP A 37 -32.23 7.56 24.81
N LEU A 38 -31.51 6.48 24.46
CA LEU A 38 -31.45 5.94 23.10
C LEU A 38 -32.82 5.45 22.61
N LYS A 39 -33.64 4.88 23.49
CA LYS A 39 -35.00 4.45 23.12
C LYS A 39 -35.90 5.65 22.79
N LYS A 40 -35.80 6.73 23.58
CA LYS A 40 -36.50 7.99 23.30
C LYS A 40 -36.00 8.62 22.00
N TRP A 41 -34.69 8.68 21.84
CA TRP A 41 -34.03 9.16 20.62
C TRP A 41 -34.50 8.40 19.38
N TRP A 42 -34.48 7.07 19.40
CA TRP A 42 -34.99 6.25 18.28
C TRP A 42 -36.46 6.53 17.94
N THR A 43 -37.29 6.75 18.96
CA THR A 43 -38.71 7.08 18.77
C THR A 43 -38.87 8.42 18.07
N LEU A 44 -38.06 9.42 18.43
CA LEU A 44 -38.03 10.72 17.74
C LEU A 44 -37.51 10.58 16.31
N VAL A 45 -36.44 9.82 16.08
CA VAL A 45 -35.92 9.57 14.73
C VAL A 45 -37.00 8.93 13.84
N LYS A 46 -37.76 7.95 14.34
CA LYS A 46 -38.89 7.36 13.58
C LYS A 46 -40.05 8.33 13.34
N LYS A 47 -40.31 9.23 14.27
CA LYS A 47 -41.43 10.19 14.20
C LYS A 47 -41.10 11.36 13.27
N ASN A 48 -39.93 11.97 13.45
CA ASN A 48 -39.52 13.20 12.77
C ASN A 48 -38.77 12.90 11.47
N GLY A 49 -38.07 11.77 11.35
CA GLY A 49 -37.35 11.42 10.12
C GLY A 49 -38.23 11.52 8.85
N PRO A 50 -39.44 10.95 8.82
CA PRO A 50 -40.29 10.99 7.62
C PRO A 50 -40.67 12.40 7.14
N THR A 51 -40.73 13.41 8.03
CA THR A 51 -41.12 14.79 7.63
C THR A 51 -40.07 15.45 6.74
N ILE A 52 -38.82 14.98 6.81
CA ILE A 52 -37.69 15.43 6.00
C ILE A 52 -37.26 14.39 4.94
N GLY A 53 -38.08 13.36 4.72
CA GLY A 53 -37.81 12.29 3.77
C GLY A 53 -36.83 11.21 4.24
N TYR A 54 -36.49 11.16 5.53
CA TYR A 54 -35.63 10.12 6.12
C TYR A 54 -36.45 9.03 6.83
N THR A 55 -36.54 7.84 6.24
CA THR A 55 -37.26 6.72 6.89
C THR A 55 -36.27 5.71 7.47
N PRO A 56 -36.05 5.70 8.80
CA PRO A 56 -35.10 4.78 9.43
C PRO A 56 -35.58 3.33 9.31
N ASN A 57 -34.69 2.45 8.85
CA ASN A 57 -35.00 1.04 8.69
C ASN A 57 -34.66 0.25 9.97
N ALA A 58 -35.68 -0.07 10.76
CA ALA A 58 -35.54 -0.78 12.03
C ALA A 58 -34.78 -2.11 11.93
N THR A 59 -34.99 -2.89 10.87
CA THR A 59 -34.36 -4.21 10.71
C THR A 59 -32.87 -4.11 10.37
N LYS A 60 -32.43 -2.97 9.81
CA LYS A 60 -31.01 -2.66 9.59
C LYS A 60 -30.39 -1.91 10.78
N SER A 61 -31.20 -1.33 11.66
CA SER A 61 -30.74 -0.63 12.85
C SER A 61 -30.35 -1.62 13.94
N ILE A 62 -29.19 -1.36 14.56
CA ILE A 62 -28.58 -2.26 15.53
C ILE A 62 -28.23 -1.46 16.78
N LEU A 63 -28.67 -1.95 17.93
CA LEU A 63 -28.29 -1.42 19.23
C LEU A 63 -27.15 -2.26 19.80
N ILE A 64 -25.97 -1.66 19.90
CA ILE A 64 -24.82 -2.27 20.57
C ILE A 64 -24.86 -1.88 22.04
N VAL A 65 -24.87 -2.87 22.93
CA VAL A 65 -24.90 -2.68 24.39
C VAL A 65 -23.74 -3.39 25.06
N LYS A 66 -23.33 -2.90 26.23
CA LYS A 66 -22.38 -3.64 27.06
C LYS A 66 -23.04 -4.93 27.59
N PRO A 67 -22.28 -6.02 27.83
CA PRO A 67 -22.84 -7.31 28.26
C PRO A 67 -23.76 -7.21 29.49
N GLU A 68 -23.39 -6.41 30.48
CA GLU A 68 -24.14 -6.17 31.73
C GLU A 68 -25.49 -5.45 31.52
N HIS A 69 -25.72 -4.89 30.34
CA HIS A 69 -26.95 -4.17 30.01
C HIS A 69 -27.75 -4.84 28.89
N TYR A 70 -27.34 -6.04 28.47
CA TYR A 70 -27.97 -6.75 27.37
C TYR A 70 -29.46 -7.00 27.59
N GLU A 71 -29.82 -7.57 28.74
CA GLU A 71 -31.21 -7.87 29.10
C GLU A 71 -32.08 -6.59 29.15
N ASN A 72 -31.53 -5.51 29.72
CA ASN A 72 -32.21 -4.22 29.76
C ASN A 72 -32.41 -3.63 28.35
N GLY A 73 -31.42 -3.77 27.48
CA GLY A 73 -31.50 -3.40 26.06
C GLY A 73 -32.61 -4.15 25.33
N VAL A 74 -32.62 -5.48 25.43
CA VAL A 74 -33.65 -6.35 24.84
C VAL A 74 -35.03 -5.96 25.34
N ARG A 75 -35.19 -5.77 26.66
CA ARG A 75 -36.48 -5.37 27.26
C ARG A 75 -36.98 -4.02 26.74
N LEU A 76 -36.13 -2.98 26.72
CA LEU A 76 -36.53 -1.62 26.32
C LEU A 76 -36.74 -1.47 24.81
N PHE A 77 -36.00 -2.22 24.00
CA PHE A 77 -36.13 -2.21 22.54
C PHE A 77 -37.06 -3.31 22.01
N ASN A 78 -37.70 -4.08 22.88
CA ASN A 78 -38.71 -5.06 22.48
C ASN A 78 -39.81 -4.40 21.64
N GLY A 79 -40.24 -5.08 20.58
CA GLY A 79 -41.23 -4.58 19.62
C GLY A 79 -40.78 -3.42 18.72
N SER A 80 -39.53 -2.93 18.83
CA SER A 80 -39.05 -1.83 17.98
C SER A 80 -38.57 -2.25 16.59
N GLY A 81 -38.32 -3.55 16.39
CA GLY A 81 -37.68 -4.12 15.20
C GLY A 81 -36.15 -3.97 15.15
N VAL A 82 -35.55 -3.27 16.11
CA VAL A 82 -34.09 -3.07 16.23
C VAL A 82 -33.44 -4.32 16.81
N THR A 83 -32.34 -4.76 16.21
CA THR A 83 -31.56 -5.89 16.70
C THR A 83 -30.63 -5.44 17.83
N VAL A 84 -30.63 -6.15 18.96
CA VAL A 84 -29.76 -5.86 20.11
C VAL A 84 -28.60 -6.86 20.16
N THR A 85 -27.36 -6.36 20.25
CA THR A 85 -26.15 -7.19 20.31
C THR A 85 -25.22 -6.71 21.42
N LYS A 86 -24.55 -7.66 22.07
CA LYS A 86 -23.47 -7.40 23.04
C LYS A 86 -22.07 -7.63 22.45
N ASP A 87 -22.00 -8.33 21.32
CA ASP A 87 -20.73 -8.72 20.68
C ASP A 87 -20.17 -7.59 19.81
N GLY A 88 -21.06 -6.69 19.35
CA GLY A 88 -20.74 -5.57 18.49
C GLY A 88 -21.29 -5.70 17.08
N GLN A 89 -20.87 -4.80 16.20
CA GLN A 89 -21.30 -4.75 14.81
C GLN A 89 -20.32 -3.97 13.92
N ARG A 90 -20.38 -4.23 12.62
CA ARG A 90 -19.73 -3.41 11.58
C ARG A 90 -20.33 -2.00 11.53
N HIS A 91 -19.49 -0.98 11.52
CA HIS A 91 -19.90 0.42 11.44
C HIS A 91 -18.93 1.21 10.54
N LEU A 92 -19.46 1.88 9.50
CA LEU A 92 -18.71 2.69 8.52
C LEU A 92 -17.48 1.97 7.94
N GLY A 93 -17.60 0.67 7.68
CA GLY A 93 -16.52 -0.16 7.12
C GLY A 93 -15.54 -0.73 8.14
N ALA A 94 -15.56 -0.27 9.40
CA ALA A 94 -14.80 -0.84 10.53
C ALA A 94 -15.71 -1.68 11.44
N VAL A 95 -15.19 -2.16 12.57
CA VAL A 95 -15.95 -2.96 13.54
C VAL A 95 -15.84 -2.35 14.94
N ILE A 96 -16.99 -2.23 15.61
CA ILE A 96 -17.10 -1.82 17.01
C ILE A 96 -17.65 -3.00 17.78
N GLY A 97 -16.98 -3.43 18.85
CA GLY A 97 -17.39 -4.62 19.57
C GLY A 97 -16.28 -5.26 20.38
N THR A 98 -16.47 -6.54 20.67
CA THR A 98 -15.50 -7.39 21.36
C THR A 98 -14.27 -7.63 20.50
N GLU A 99 -13.18 -8.06 21.13
CA GLU A 99 -11.94 -8.38 20.43
C GLU A 99 -12.09 -9.60 19.52
N GLU A 100 -12.97 -10.55 19.87
CA GLU A 100 -13.26 -11.73 19.05
C GLU A 100 -13.95 -11.34 17.73
N LEU A 101 -14.94 -10.42 17.79
CA LEU A 101 -15.62 -9.96 16.58
C LEU A 101 -14.67 -9.17 15.66
N LYS A 102 -13.82 -8.31 16.25
CA LYS A 102 -12.78 -7.59 15.50
C LYS A 102 -11.79 -8.56 14.87
N ALA A 103 -11.35 -9.57 15.60
CA ALA A 103 -10.42 -10.57 15.11
C ALA A 103 -11.01 -11.32 13.92
N LYS A 104 -12.23 -11.85 14.07
CA LYS A 104 -12.94 -12.56 13.00
C LYS A 104 -13.08 -11.71 11.73
N TYR A 105 -13.50 -10.45 11.87
CA TYR A 105 -13.64 -9.55 10.72
C TYR A 105 -12.33 -9.31 9.98
N VAL A 106 -11.24 -9.08 10.73
CA VAL A 106 -9.92 -8.84 10.14
C VAL A 106 -9.37 -10.12 9.52
N GLU A 107 -9.56 -11.28 10.15
CA GLU A 107 -9.15 -12.59 9.61
C GLU A 107 -9.86 -12.92 8.31
N GLU A 108 -11.16 -12.65 8.20
CA GLU A 108 -11.92 -12.79 6.94
C GLU A 108 -11.33 -11.90 5.84
N LYS A 109 -11.04 -10.62 6.14
CA LYS A 109 -10.39 -9.69 5.20
C LYS A 109 -8.99 -10.15 4.80
N VAL A 110 -8.19 -10.59 5.75
CA VAL A 110 -6.83 -11.09 5.52
C VAL A 110 -6.85 -12.34 4.66
N SER A 111 -7.80 -13.26 4.89
CA SER A 111 -7.99 -14.44 4.06
C SER A 111 -8.24 -14.04 2.59
N ASP A 112 -9.09 -13.05 2.34
CA ASP A 112 -9.34 -12.58 0.97
C ASP A 112 -8.11 -11.90 0.35
N TRP A 113 -7.40 -11.05 1.11
CA TRP A 113 -6.17 -10.44 0.63
C TRP A 113 -5.06 -11.45 0.37
N VAL A 114 -4.94 -12.51 1.17
CA VAL A 114 -3.99 -13.60 0.92
C VAL A 114 -4.30 -14.30 -0.40
N LYS A 115 -5.59 -14.51 -0.74
CA LYS A 115 -5.98 -15.04 -2.05
C LYS A 115 -5.62 -14.08 -3.18
N GLU A 116 -5.87 -12.78 -3.01
CA GLU A 116 -5.50 -11.75 -3.99
C GLU A 116 -3.99 -11.69 -4.23
N VAL A 117 -3.19 -11.75 -3.16
CA VAL A 117 -1.73 -11.87 -3.25
C VAL A 117 -1.34 -13.14 -4.01
N GLY A 118 -2.01 -14.27 -3.75
CA GLY A 118 -1.79 -15.52 -4.48
C GLY A 118 -2.07 -15.41 -5.98
N ILE A 119 -3.19 -14.79 -6.37
CA ILE A 119 -3.54 -14.52 -7.78
C ILE A 119 -2.47 -13.64 -8.44
N LEU A 120 -2.08 -12.55 -7.76
CA LEU A 120 -1.07 -11.63 -8.28
C LEU A 120 0.31 -12.29 -8.38
N SER A 121 0.63 -13.19 -7.46
CA SER A 121 1.84 -14.03 -7.52
C SER A 121 1.82 -14.95 -8.74
N GLY A 122 0.66 -15.46 -9.13
CA GLY A 122 0.49 -16.20 -10.38
C GLY A 122 0.85 -15.37 -11.61
N MET A 123 0.37 -14.11 -11.67
CA MET A 123 0.69 -13.17 -12.74
C MET A 123 2.17 -12.77 -12.75
N ALA A 124 2.78 -12.62 -11.57
CA ALA A 124 4.18 -12.23 -11.44
C ALA A 124 5.15 -13.22 -12.13
N LYS A 125 4.77 -14.49 -12.26
CA LYS A 125 5.58 -15.51 -12.95
C LYS A 125 5.77 -15.23 -14.45
N THR A 126 4.84 -14.53 -15.08
CA THR A 126 4.87 -14.21 -16.52
C THR A 126 5.09 -12.71 -16.76
N GLU A 127 4.45 -11.86 -15.97
CA GLU A 127 4.42 -10.40 -16.12
C GLU A 127 4.84 -9.71 -14.81
N PRO A 128 6.10 -9.88 -14.35
CA PRO A 128 6.53 -9.41 -13.02
C PRO A 128 6.45 -7.89 -12.88
N HIS A 129 6.78 -7.12 -13.92
CA HIS A 129 6.70 -5.65 -13.86
C HIS A 129 5.24 -5.18 -13.65
N ALA A 130 4.28 -5.75 -14.38
CA ALA A 130 2.87 -5.44 -14.20
C ALA A 130 2.37 -5.86 -12.81
N ALA A 131 2.75 -7.05 -12.35
CA ALA A 131 2.37 -7.56 -11.03
C ALA A 131 2.93 -6.68 -9.89
N TYR A 132 4.19 -6.26 -9.99
CA TYR A 132 4.80 -5.32 -9.05
C TYR A 132 4.06 -3.98 -9.02
N SER A 133 3.75 -3.39 -10.18
CA SER A 133 3.02 -2.13 -10.27
C SER A 133 1.61 -2.24 -9.67
N ALA A 134 0.90 -3.33 -9.98
CA ALA A 134 -0.42 -3.60 -9.39
C ALA A 134 -0.35 -3.80 -7.87
N PHE A 135 0.71 -4.41 -7.36
CA PHE A 135 0.93 -4.57 -5.92
C PHE A 135 1.13 -3.21 -5.24
N THR A 136 2.07 -2.40 -5.74
CA THR A 136 2.51 -1.15 -5.08
C THR A 136 1.50 -0.02 -5.20
N HIS A 137 0.83 0.10 -6.35
CA HIS A 137 -0.15 1.15 -6.61
C HIS A 137 -1.58 0.74 -6.25
N GLY A 138 -1.91 -0.56 -6.30
CA GLY A 138 -3.25 -1.08 -6.05
C GLY A 138 -3.36 -1.81 -4.72
N LEU A 139 -2.92 -3.07 -4.70
CA LEU A 139 -3.27 -4.05 -3.67
C LEU A 139 -2.92 -3.58 -2.26
N GLN A 140 -1.67 -3.13 -2.04
CA GLN A 140 -1.24 -2.72 -0.69
C GLN A 140 -1.99 -1.51 -0.13
N ARG A 141 -2.59 -0.67 -1.01
CA ARG A 141 -3.31 0.53 -0.60
C ARG A 141 -4.67 0.20 0.01
N GLN A 142 -5.29 -0.91 -0.41
CA GLN A 142 -6.58 -1.37 0.10
C GLN A 142 -6.56 -1.66 1.60
N TRP A 143 -5.42 -2.10 2.12
CA TRP A 143 -5.25 -2.48 3.53
C TRP A 143 -5.18 -1.26 4.47
N SER A 144 -4.94 -0.07 3.92
CA SER A 144 -4.73 1.16 4.69
C SER A 144 -5.92 1.50 5.56
N PHE A 145 -7.14 1.29 5.06
CA PHE A 145 -8.36 1.59 5.82
C PHE A 145 -8.42 0.78 7.12
N VAL A 146 -8.21 -0.54 7.03
CA VAL A 146 -8.27 -1.44 8.19
C VAL A 146 -7.16 -1.13 9.19
N LYS A 147 -5.93 -0.92 8.72
CA LYS A 147 -4.80 -0.50 9.57
C LYS A 147 -5.07 0.81 10.32
N ARG A 148 -5.76 1.76 9.68
CA ARG A 148 -6.05 3.07 10.28
C ARG A 148 -7.23 3.08 11.24
N THR A 149 -8.17 2.15 11.11
CA THR A 149 -9.45 2.19 11.82
C THR A 149 -9.58 1.15 12.93
N ILE A 150 -8.86 0.03 12.85
CA ILE A 150 -8.95 -1.05 13.85
C ILE A 150 -7.61 -1.17 14.60
N PRO A 151 -7.57 -0.90 15.92
CA PRO A 151 -6.34 -0.99 16.71
C PRO A 151 -5.95 -2.45 16.99
N ASN A 152 -4.68 -2.66 17.35
CA ASN A 152 -4.13 -3.94 17.85
C ASN A 152 -4.23 -5.15 16.88
N ILE A 153 -4.31 -4.90 15.58
CA ILE A 153 -4.48 -5.96 14.57
C ILE A 153 -3.17 -6.53 14.00
N SER A 154 -2.00 -6.06 14.44
CA SER A 154 -0.70 -6.46 13.86
C SER A 154 -0.52 -7.98 13.80
N ARG A 155 -0.93 -8.72 14.83
CA ARG A 155 -0.87 -10.20 14.84
C ARG A 155 -1.72 -10.83 13.74
N LEU A 156 -2.88 -10.26 13.47
CA LEU A 156 -3.85 -10.78 12.50
C LEU A 156 -3.41 -10.56 11.05
N LEU A 157 -2.50 -9.60 10.82
CA LEU A 157 -1.93 -9.30 9.51
C LEU A 157 -0.71 -10.16 9.16
N ARG A 158 -0.17 -10.95 10.11
CA ARG A 158 0.99 -11.82 9.84
C ARG A 158 0.78 -12.80 8.69
N PRO A 159 -0.39 -13.47 8.55
CA PRO A 159 -0.61 -14.38 7.41
C PRO A 159 -0.49 -13.66 6.05
N LEU A 160 -0.87 -12.38 5.99
CA LEU A 160 -0.71 -11.57 4.79
C LEU A 160 0.76 -11.27 4.50
N GLU A 161 1.53 -10.87 5.52
CA GLU A 161 2.99 -10.67 5.38
C GLU A 161 3.70 -11.97 4.99
N GLU A 162 3.31 -13.10 5.58
CA GLU A 162 3.84 -14.41 5.20
C GLU A 162 3.53 -14.76 3.75
N SER A 163 2.32 -14.46 3.28
CA SER A 163 1.95 -14.64 1.87
C SER A 163 2.84 -13.78 0.96
N ILE A 164 3.05 -12.51 1.31
CA ILE A 164 3.95 -11.62 0.56
C ILE A 164 5.37 -12.21 0.51
N ARG A 165 5.90 -12.63 1.66
CA ARG A 165 7.27 -13.12 1.79
C ARG A 165 7.51 -14.48 1.12
N LYS A 166 6.57 -15.42 1.26
CA LYS A 166 6.73 -16.83 0.84
C LYS A 166 6.14 -17.12 -0.53
N THR A 167 5.24 -16.27 -1.05
CA THR A 167 4.58 -16.52 -2.35
C THR A 167 4.81 -15.40 -3.36
N PHE A 168 4.58 -14.13 -2.98
CA PHE A 168 4.68 -13.02 -3.92
C PHE A 168 6.11 -12.66 -4.25
N LEU A 169 6.96 -12.42 -3.24
CA LEU A 169 8.37 -12.10 -3.47
C LEU A 169 9.10 -13.19 -4.27
N PRO A 170 8.97 -14.49 -3.98
CA PRO A 170 9.62 -15.53 -4.78
C PRO A 170 9.05 -15.71 -6.20
N ALA A 171 7.82 -15.26 -6.46
CA ALA A 171 7.23 -15.29 -7.79
C ALA A 171 7.55 -14.04 -8.61
N LEU A 172 7.68 -12.89 -7.93
CA LEU A 172 8.06 -11.62 -8.52
C LEU A 172 9.56 -11.56 -8.83
N LEU A 173 10.35 -12.09 -7.91
CA LEU A 173 11.79 -12.20 -7.99
C LEU A 173 12.16 -13.62 -8.45
N LYS A 174 13.45 -13.89 -8.64
CA LYS A 174 13.91 -15.24 -8.98
C LYS A 174 13.66 -16.18 -7.80
N THR A 175 13.17 -17.38 -8.08
CA THR A 175 12.85 -18.41 -7.08
C THR A 175 14.08 -18.89 -6.29
N ASN A 176 15.29 -18.68 -6.82
CA ASN A 176 16.55 -19.10 -6.21
C ASN A 176 17.20 -18.03 -5.30
N ILE A 177 16.61 -16.84 -5.18
CA ILE A 177 17.15 -15.79 -4.30
C ILE A 177 16.58 -15.99 -2.90
N PHE A 178 17.47 -16.28 -1.95
CA PHE A 178 17.12 -16.28 -0.54
C PHE A 178 16.95 -14.83 -0.06
N ILE A 179 15.78 -14.52 0.51
CA ILE A 179 15.46 -13.21 1.07
C ILE A 179 15.46 -13.35 2.59
N GLY A 180 16.59 -12.99 3.20
CA GLY A 180 16.74 -12.91 4.64
C GLY A 180 15.91 -11.77 5.25
N ASP A 181 16.04 -11.59 6.56
CA ASP A 181 15.30 -10.54 7.26
C ASP A 181 15.79 -9.14 6.86
N ASP A 182 17.10 -8.97 6.65
CA ASP A 182 17.71 -7.70 6.25
C ASP A 182 17.31 -7.33 4.81
N GLU A 183 17.34 -8.28 3.86
CA GLU A 183 16.85 -8.03 2.50
C GLU A 183 15.36 -7.72 2.51
N ARG A 184 14.57 -8.44 3.33
CA ARG A 184 13.14 -8.16 3.46
C ARG A 184 12.88 -6.75 3.99
N GLU A 185 13.64 -6.29 4.99
CA GLU A 185 13.56 -4.93 5.52
C GLU A 185 13.94 -3.90 4.45
N LEU A 186 15.03 -4.12 3.70
CA LEU A 186 15.41 -3.26 2.58
C LEU A 186 14.29 -3.14 1.54
N LEU A 187 13.65 -4.25 1.16
CA LEU A 187 12.55 -4.25 0.19
C LEU A 187 11.31 -3.46 0.67
N THR A 188 11.12 -3.28 1.98
CA THR A 188 10.04 -2.41 2.50
C THR A 188 10.29 -0.93 2.27
N LEU A 189 11.56 -0.52 2.16
CA LEU A 189 11.93 0.87 1.99
C LEU A 189 11.49 1.40 0.61
N PRO A 190 11.24 2.71 0.47
CA PRO A 190 10.87 3.28 -0.81
C PRO A 190 12.03 3.21 -1.82
N PRO A 191 11.76 3.24 -3.14
CA PRO A 191 12.80 3.15 -4.16
C PRO A 191 13.89 4.21 -4.08
N ARG A 192 13.56 5.44 -3.62
CA ARG A 192 14.53 6.52 -3.35
C ARG A 192 15.54 6.21 -2.23
N LEU A 193 15.30 5.17 -1.45
CA LEU A 193 16.20 4.65 -0.41
C LEU A 193 16.76 3.28 -0.77
N GLY A 194 16.70 2.88 -2.05
CA GLY A 194 17.20 1.60 -2.54
C GLY A 194 16.20 0.44 -2.44
N GLY A 195 15.06 0.59 -1.75
CA GLY A 195 14.05 -0.48 -1.62
C GLY A 195 13.09 -0.62 -2.81
N MET A 196 11.96 -1.31 -2.60
CA MET A 196 10.89 -1.56 -3.60
C MET A 196 9.48 -1.14 -3.11
N GLU A 197 9.36 -0.51 -1.94
CA GLU A 197 8.07 -0.17 -1.30
C GLU A 197 7.11 -1.36 -1.13
N ILE A 198 7.64 -2.58 -0.99
CA ILE A 198 6.84 -3.77 -0.69
C ILE A 198 6.66 -3.82 0.83
N THR A 199 5.67 -3.08 1.32
CA THR A 199 5.50 -2.82 2.76
C THR A 199 5.14 -4.09 3.56
N SER A 200 5.55 -4.14 4.84
CA SER A 200 5.10 -5.17 5.79
C SER A 200 3.82 -4.70 6.51
N PRO A 201 2.64 -5.27 6.22
CA PRO A 201 1.36 -4.77 6.73
C PRO A 201 1.25 -4.87 8.26
N ASP A 202 1.79 -5.94 8.85
CA ASP A 202 1.78 -6.22 10.30
C ASP A 202 2.63 -5.20 11.08
N LYS A 203 3.82 -4.86 10.58
CA LYS A 203 4.73 -3.87 11.19
C LYS A 203 4.17 -2.45 11.12
N LEU A 204 3.48 -2.10 10.02
CA LEU A 204 2.93 -0.75 9.84
C LEU A 204 1.60 -0.48 10.56
N ALA A 205 0.84 -1.53 10.92
CA ALA A 205 -0.53 -1.36 11.38
C ALA A 205 -0.65 -0.48 12.64
N GLN A 206 0.23 -0.67 13.63
CA GLN A 206 0.19 0.10 14.87
C GLN A 206 0.48 1.58 14.63
N GLU A 207 1.49 1.88 13.81
CA GLU A 207 1.86 3.26 13.51
C GLU A 207 0.78 3.96 12.69
N GLU A 208 0.22 3.32 11.66
CA GLU A 208 -0.88 3.85 10.84
C GLU A 208 -2.14 4.15 11.68
N ASN A 209 -2.48 3.26 12.63
CA ASN A 209 -3.58 3.50 13.56
C ASN A 209 -3.32 4.71 14.46
N ARG A 210 -2.15 4.77 15.09
CA ARG A 210 -1.73 5.89 15.95
C ARG A 210 -1.74 7.22 15.19
N ASN A 211 -1.23 7.20 13.97
CA ASN A 211 -1.21 8.32 13.06
C ASN A 211 -2.62 8.79 12.70
N SER A 212 -3.52 7.87 12.41
CA SER A 212 -4.94 8.17 12.15
C SER A 212 -5.60 8.82 13.37
N ILE A 213 -5.41 8.27 14.57
CA ILE A 213 -5.95 8.83 15.83
C ILE A 213 -5.42 10.25 16.08
N ASN A 214 -4.12 10.46 15.90
CA ASN A 214 -3.49 11.77 16.07
C ASN A 214 -4.10 12.79 15.10
N LEU A 215 -4.24 12.42 13.84
CA LEU A 215 -4.76 13.29 12.78
C LEU A 215 -6.24 13.65 13.00
N THR A 216 -7.06 12.71 13.48
CA THR A 216 -8.50 12.94 13.68
C THR A 216 -8.84 13.48 15.07
N ARG A 217 -7.87 13.60 15.99
CA ARG A 217 -8.10 13.95 17.40
C ARG A 217 -8.97 15.19 17.59
N THR A 218 -8.67 16.28 16.88
CA THR A 218 -9.42 17.54 17.00
C THR A 218 -10.86 17.38 16.55
N LEU A 219 -11.08 16.69 15.42
CA LEU A 219 -12.42 16.39 14.91
C LEU A 219 -13.18 15.47 15.89
N THR A 220 -12.54 14.43 16.42
CA THR A 220 -13.14 13.53 17.41
C THR A 220 -13.58 14.29 18.66
N LYS A 221 -12.77 15.23 19.17
CA LYS A 221 -13.15 16.08 20.31
C LYS A 221 -14.40 16.91 20.01
N LYS A 222 -14.49 17.51 18.83
CA LYS A 222 -15.66 18.30 18.39
C LYS A 222 -16.92 17.44 18.27
N ILE A 223 -16.81 16.25 17.66
CA ILE A 223 -17.92 15.28 17.58
C ILE A 223 -18.40 14.90 18.98
N ILE A 224 -17.49 14.59 19.91
CA ILE A 224 -17.84 14.23 21.29
C ILE A 224 -18.49 15.40 22.04
N ALA A 225 -18.07 16.64 21.74
CA ALA A 225 -18.65 17.86 22.28
C ALA A 225 -19.96 18.28 21.60
N GLN A 226 -20.37 17.60 20.51
CA GLN A 226 -21.52 17.95 19.67
C GLN A 226 -21.41 19.38 19.10
N ASP A 227 -20.18 19.80 18.77
CA ASP A 227 -19.88 21.11 18.19
C ASP A 227 -20.19 21.12 16.69
N ALA A 228 -21.45 21.41 16.34
CA ALA A 228 -21.95 21.42 14.95
C ALA A 228 -21.31 22.51 14.07
N LYS A 229 -20.84 23.61 14.66
CA LYS A 229 -20.20 24.74 13.97
C LYS A 229 -18.68 24.66 14.00
N GLY A 230 -18.14 23.59 14.54
CA GLY A 230 -16.75 23.54 14.96
C GLY A 230 -15.77 23.71 13.82
N GLU A 231 -15.26 24.93 13.66
CA GLU A 231 -14.16 25.21 12.72
C GLU A 231 -12.95 24.35 13.07
N THR A 232 -12.42 23.67 12.06
CA THR A 232 -11.18 22.91 12.16
C THR A 232 -10.05 23.74 11.56
N ASP A 233 -8.99 23.95 12.33
CA ASP A 233 -7.78 24.59 11.84
C ASP A 233 -7.11 23.71 10.76
N GLN A 234 -7.37 24.04 9.50
CA GLN A 234 -6.81 23.31 8.36
C GLN A 234 -5.29 23.45 8.28
N ASN A 235 -4.72 24.57 8.75
CA ASN A 235 -3.27 24.78 8.77
C ASN A 235 -2.62 23.86 9.80
N ALA A 236 -3.19 23.75 11.00
CA ALA A 236 -2.71 22.80 12.01
C ALA A 236 -2.80 21.34 11.51
N ILE A 237 -3.87 20.97 10.80
CA ILE A 237 -4.00 19.64 10.18
C ILE A 237 -2.91 19.42 9.12
N LEU A 238 -2.64 20.44 8.29
CA LEU A 238 -1.61 20.37 7.25
C LEU A 238 -0.20 20.22 7.87
N GLU A 239 0.12 21.00 8.90
CA GLU A 239 1.41 20.90 9.60
C GLU A 239 1.57 19.56 10.32
N LEU A 240 0.49 19.01 10.88
CA LEU A 240 0.51 17.67 11.46
C LEU A 240 0.79 16.60 10.39
N LYS A 241 0.15 16.68 9.21
CA LYS A 241 0.43 15.77 8.08
C LYS A 241 1.89 15.87 7.63
N LYS A 242 2.44 17.09 7.53
CA LYS A 242 3.87 17.30 7.19
C LYS A 242 4.77 16.68 8.24
N THR A 243 4.48 16.87 9.51
CA THR A 243 5.25 16.29 10.62
C THR A 243 5.23 14.76 10.59
N MET A 244 4.07 14.15 10.36
CA MET A 244 3.94 12.69 10.23
C MET A 244 4.72 12.16 9.02
N SER A 245 4.68 12.88 7.89
CA SER A 245 5.47 12.54 6.71
C SER A 245 6.97 12.62 6.98
N ARG A 246 7.43 13.66 7.68
CA ARG A 246 8.84 13.82 8.10
C ARG A 246 9.27 12.69 9.03
N ASN A 247 8.47 12.37 10.04
CA ASN A 247 8.77 11.28 10.98
C ASN A 247 8.90 9.93 10.26
N ARG A 248 7.98 9.64 9.32
CA ARG A 248 8.07 8.43 8.49
C ARG A 248 9.34 8.42 7.64
N GLN A 249 9.70 9.56 7.04
CA GLN A 249 10.93 9.67 6.25
C GLN A 249 12.17 9.46 7.12
N SER A 250 12.23 10.04 8.32
CA SER A 250 13.33 9.85 9.26
C SER A 250 13.45 8.39 9.68
N ALA A 251 12.36 7.73 10.06
CA ALA A 251 12.36 6.32 10.43
C ALA A 251 12.84 5.40 9.29
N GLN A 252 12.49 5.72 8.04
CA GLN A 252 12.98 5.00 6.87
C GLN A 252 14.48 5.21 6.63
N VAL A 253 14.99 6.41 6.85
CA VAL A 253 16.43 6.71 6.75
C VAL A 253 17.20 6.00 7.88
N GLU A 254 16.69 6.04 9.11
CA GLU A 254 17.29 5.31 10.24
C GLU A 254 17.32 3.80 10.00
N SER A 255 16.26 3.22 9.44
CA SER A 255 16.23 1.81 9.03
C SER A 255 17.29 1.50 7.98
N LEU A 256 17.44 2.37 6.97
CA LEU A 256 18.49 2.21 5.97
C LEU A 256 19.90 2.27 6.59
N GLU A 257 20.16 3.21 7.49
CA GLU A 257 21.47 3.33 8.15
C GLU A 257 21.78 2.12 9.03
N ARG A 258 20.78 1.53 9.71
CA ARG A 258 20.96 0.25 10.40
C ARG A 258 21.34 -0.87 9.43
N LEU A 259 20.64 -0.98 8.30
CA LEU A 259 20.91 -2.00 7.29
C LEU A 259 22.32 -1.87 6.69
N LYS A 260 22.79 -0.64 6.46
CA LYS A 260 24.16 -0.41 5.97
C LYS A 260 25.26 -0.94 6.90
N ASN A 261 24.99 -1.04 8.20
CA ASN A 261 25.96 -1.54 9.17
C ASN A 261 26.02 -3.07 9.24
N VAL A 262 25.02 -3.77 8.73
CA VAL A 262 24.94 -5.26 8.78
C VAL A 262 25.11 -5.90 7.40
N MET A 263 24.78 -5.17 6.33
CA MET A 263 24.91 -5.65 4.96
C MET A 263 26.37 -5.59 4.46
N LEU A 264 26.67 -6.42 3.47
CA LEU A 264 27.97 -6.42 2.79
C LEU A 264 28.24 -5.08 2.11
N ASP A 265 29.49 -4.63 2.13
CA ASP A 265 29.94 -3.38 1.48
C ASP A 265 29.50 -3.28 0.00
N GLU A 266 29.52 -4.40 -0.72
CA GLU A 266 29.06 -4.44 -2.10
C GLU A 266 27.58 -4.08 -2.22
N THR A 267 26.74 -4.63 -1.34
CA THR A 267 25.30 -4.34 -1.30
C THR A 267 25.06 -2.87 -0.95
N VAL A 268 25.81 -2.33 0.02
CA VAL A 268 25.75 -0.92 0.41
C VAL A 268 26.09 0.01 -0.77
N ARG A 269 27.11 -0.33 -1.57
CA ARG A 269 27.44 0.42 -2.79
C ARG A 269 26.31 0.37 -3.81
N LYS A 270 25.68 -0.79 -4.02
CA LYS A 270 24.52 -0.92 -4.94
C LYS A 270 23.32 -0.10 -4.46
N ILE A 271 23.05 -0.11 -3.15
CA ILE A 271 22.03 0.73 -2.52
C ILE A 271 22.33 2.20 -2.78
N HIS A 272 23.56 2.66 -2.58
CA HIS A 272 23.94 4.05 -2.83
C HIS A 272 23.66 4.46 -4.28
N ILE A 273 24.03 3.62 -5.25
CA ILE A 273 23.71 3.84 -6.67
C ILE A 273 22.19 3.89 -6.90
N ALA A 274 21.42 3.03 -6.23
CA ALA A 274 19.97 3.01 -6.34
C ALA A 274 19.26 4.25 -5.76
N GLN A 275 19.95 5.02 -4.91
CA GLN A 275 19.47 6.29 -4.35
C GLN A 275 19.71 7.48 -5.29
N GLU A 276 20.52 7.32 -6.34
CA GLU A 276 20.78 8.39 -7.30
C GLU A 276 19.50 8.87 -7.98
N THR A 277 19.48 10.14 -8.35
CA THR A 277 18.30 10.78 -8.93
C THR A 277 17.92 10.07 -10.23
N GLY A 278 16.70 9.55 -10.30
CA GLY A 278 16.18 8.83 -11.46
C GLY A 278 16.56 7.34 -11.56
N ALA A 279 17.48 6.84 -10.72
CA ALA A 279 17.93 5.44 -10.76
C ALA A 279 16.81 4.41 -10.50
N SER A 280 15.72 4.85 -9.86
CA SER A 280 14.58 4.03 -9.52
C SER A 280 13.34 4.29 -10.36
N ASN A 281 13.42 5.14 -11.41
CA ASN A 281 12.25 5.52 -12.22
C ASN A 281 11.61 4.33 -12.94
N TRP A 282 12.41 3.33 -13.33
CA TRP A 282 11.90 2.12 -13.96
C TRP A 282 11.05 1.25 -13.01
N LEU A 283 11.17 1.43 -11.69
CA LEU A 283 10.30 0.80 -10.69
C LEU A 283 9.06 1.66 -10.40
N THR A 284 9.19 2.99 -10.40
CA THR A 284 8.08 3.88 -10.00
C THR A 284 7.17 4.27 -11.17
N CYS A 285 7.60 4.07 -12.40
CA CYS A 285 6.81 4.33 -13.60
C CYS A 285 5.73 3.26 -13.80
N LEU A 286 4.56 3.67 -14.29
CA LEU A 286 3.52 2.71 -14.68
C LEU A 286 3.94 1.98 -15.97
N PRO A 287 3.80 0.65 -16.05
CA PRO A 287 4.19 -0.16 -17.20
C PRO A 287 3.18 -0.01 -18.35
N ILE A 288 3.19 1.15 -19.02
CA ILE A 288 2.28 1.46 -20.13
C ILE A 288 2.95 1.05 -21.44
N ARG A 289 2.46 -0.04 -22.05
CA ARG A 289 3.00 -0.61 -23.30
C ARG A 289 3.04 0.40 -24.45
N ALA A 290 1.98 1.19 -24.62
CA ALA A 290 1.89 2.22 -25.67
C ALA A 290 2.92 3.34 -25.53
N LYS A 291 3.59 3.46 -24.36
CA LYS A 291 4.65 4.44 -24.11
C LYS A 291 6.04 3.80 -24.04
N GLY A 292 6.16 2.48 -24.28
CA GLY A 292 7.42 1.76 -24.18
C GLY A 292 7.95 1.62 -22.74
N PHE A 293 7.09 1.79 -21.72
CA PHE A 293 7.50 1.71 -20.31
C PHE A 293 7.40 0.31 -19.72
N THR A 294 7.01 -0.68 -20.52
CA THR A 294 6.96 -2.08 -20.10
C THR A 294 8.33 -2.72 -20.21
N LEU A 295 8.72 -3.43 -19.15
CA LEU A 295 9.87 -4.32 -19.18
C LEU A 295 9.35 -5.73 -19.34
N ASN A 296 10.00 -6.52 -20.19
CA ASN A 296 9.71 -7.94 -20.26
C ASN A 296 10.18 -8.64 -18.99
N LYS A 297 9.80 -9.92 -18.84
CA LYS A 297 10.12 -10.72 -17.65
C LYS A 297 11.62 -10.72 -17.34
N GLN A 298 12.46 -11.00 -18.32
CA GLN A 298 13.91 -11.11 -18.13
C GLN A 298 14.51 -9.75 -17.75
N GLU A 299 14.14 -8.70 -18.48
CA GLU A 299 14.59 -7.32 -18.21
C GLU A 299 14.26 -6.87 -16.80
N PHE A 300 13.02 -7.07 -16.34
CA PHE A 300 12.62 -6.67 -14.99
C PHE A 300 13.41 -7.45 -13.93
N VAL A 301 13.48 -8.77 -14.07
CA VAL A 301 14.12 -9.64 -13.08
C VAL A 301 15.63 -9.40 -13.02
N ASP A 302 16.28 -9.20 -14.16
CA ASP A 302 17.71 -8.88 -14.21
C ASP A 302 17.98 -7.46 -13.72
N ALA A 303 17.12 -6.49 -14.01
CA ALA A 303 17.24 -5.14 -13.45
C ALA A 303 17.15 -5.16 -11.92
N VAL A 304 16.25 -5.95 -11.33
CA VAL A 304 16.19 -6.13 -9.87
C VAL A 304 17.45 -6.81 -9.34
N ALA A 305 17.93 -7.88 -10.01
CA ALA A 305 19.15 -8.56 -9.59
C ALA A 305 20.37 -7.63 -9.62
N LEU A 306 20.55 -6.89 -10.71
CA LEU A 306 21.62 -5.90 -10.87
C LEU A 306 21.53 -4.76 -9.83
N ARG A 307 20.30 -4.33 -9.49
CA ARG A 307 20.05 -3.30 -8.48
C ARG A 307 20.55 -3.70 -7.10
N TYR A 308 20.46 -4.98 -6.74
CA TYR A 308 20.87 -5.48 -5.42
C TYR A 308 22.20 -6.24 -5.43
N GLY A 309 22.86 -6.35 -6.59
CA GLY A 309 24.08 -7.16 -6.73
C GLY A 309 23.82 -8.66 -6.63
N TRP A 310 22.57 -9.10 -6.84
CA TRP A 310 22.22 -10.51 -6.86
C TRP A 310 22.67 -11.19 -8.17
N PRO A 311 22.90 -12.51 -8.15
CA PRO A 311 23.27 -13.26 -9.35
C PRO A 311 22.23 -13.13 -10.48
N VAL A 312 22.74 -12.89 -11.69
CA VAL A 312 21.95 -12.95 -12.93
C VAL A 312 21.94 -14.40 -13.43
N GLU A 313 20.79 -14.88 -13.91
CA GLU A 313 20.66 -16.26 -14.43
C GLU A 313 20.88 -16.29 -15.94
N GLY A 314 21.17 -17.47 -16.49
CA GLY A 314 21.36 -17.62 -17.94
C GLY A 314 22.67 -17.05 -18.48
N VAL A 315 23.51 -16.47 -17.63
CA VAL A 315 24.87 -16.07 -17.98
C VAL A 315 25.85 -17.24 -17.82
N PRO A 316 26.75 -17.48 -18.79
CA PRO A 316 27.83 -18.44 -18.65
C PRO A 316 28.64 -18.15 -17.38
N LYS A 317 29.14 -19.17 -16.67
CA LYS A 317 29.97 -18.96 -15.47
C LYS A 317 31.37 -18.42 -15.79
N THR A 318 31.83 -18.65 -17.02
CA THR A 318 33.16 -18.25 -17.50
C THR A 318 32.98 -17.48 -18.81
N CYS A 319 33.66 -16.35 -18.93
CA CYS A 319 33.61 -15.50 -20.11
C CYS A 319 34.51 -16.08 -21.23
N ALA A 320 34.30 -15.67 -22.47
CA ALA A 320 35.16 -16.04 -23.61
C ALA A 320 36.64 -15.65 -23.41
N CYS A 321 36.96 -14.75 -22.48
CA CYS A 321 38.33 -14.42 -22.11
C CYS A 321 38.94 -15.35 -21.03
N GLY A 322 38.18 -16.35 -20.53
CA GLY A 322 38.63 -17.33 -19.53
C GLY A 322 38.44 -16.92 -18.06
N VAL A 323 37.93 -15.71 -17.77
CA VAL A 323 37.74 -15.18 -16.41
C VAL A 323 36.31 -15.48 -15.91
N PRO A 324 36.09 -15.64 -14.59
CA PRO A 324 34.75 -15.74 -14.02
C PRO A 324 33.84 -14.60 -14.50
N ASN A 325 32.67 -14.97 -15.01
CA ASN A 325 31.78 -14.06 -15.70
C ASN A 325 30.75 -13.46 -14.74
N ASN A 326 31.23 -12.55 -13.89
CA ASN A 326 30.36 -11.75 -13.04
C ASN A 326 29.87 -10.48 -13.76
N VAL A 327 28.91 -9.78 -13.17
CA VAL A 327 28.31 -8.56 -13.75
C VAL A 327 29.37 -7.51 -14.09
N ASP A 328 30.33 -7.27 -13.20
CA ASP A 328 31.35 -6.24 -13.42
C ASP A 328 32.30 -6.63 -14.57
N HIS A 329 32.64 -7.91 -14.67
CA HIS A 329 33.43 -8.44 -15.77
C HIS A 329 32.69 -8.33 -17.10
N THR A 330 31.39 -8.70 -17.17
CA THR A 330 30.61 -8.56 -18.42
C THR A 330 30.61 -7.14 -18.94
N ARG A 331 30.61 -6.14 -18.05
CA ARG A 331 30.58 -4.71 -18.42
C ARG A 331 31.93 -4.15 -18.89
N THR A 332 33.03 -4.85 -18.61
CA THR A 332 34.40 -4.38 -18.88
C THR A 332 35.14 -5.25 -19.90
N CYS A 333 34.69 -6.48 -20.12
CA CYS A 333 35.35 -7.44 -20.98
C CYS A 333 35.22 -7.07 -22.46
N LYS A 334 36.36 -6.82 -23.11
CA LYS A 334 36.45 -6.53 -24.55
C LYS A 334 36.09 -7.73 -25.45
N LYS A 335 36.20 -8.97 -24.92
CA LYS A 335 35.88 -10.21 -25.64
C LYS A 335 34.45 -10.71 -25.41
N GLY A 336 33.74 -10.17 -24.41
CA GLY A 336 32.42 -10.64 -23.99
C GLY A 336 31.24 -10.02 -24.75
N GLY A 337 31.49 -9.16 -25.75
CA GLY A 337 30.47 -8.54 -26.61
C GLY A 337 29.63 -7.42 -25.98
N PHE A 338 29.41 -7.42 -24.66
CA PHE A 338 28.58 -6.41 -23.96
C PHE A 338 29.10 -4.97 -24.09
N VAL A 339 30.42 -4.77 -24.13
CA VAL A 339 31.01 -3.45 -24.36
C VAL A 339 30.61 -2.91 -25.74
N CYS A 340 30.59 -3.78 -26.76
CA CYS A 340 30.22 -3.42 -28.12
C CYS A 340 28.73 -3.11 -28.22
N ILE A 341 27.86 -3.97 -27.65
CA ILE A 341 26.41 -3.75 -27.62
C ILE A 341 26.06 -2.39 -27.01
N ARG A 342 26.67 -2.03 -25.87
CA ARG A 342 26.43 -0.73 -25.23
C ARG A 342 26.91 0.46 -26.07
N HIS A 343 28.05 0.31 -26.73
CA HIS A 343 28.55 1.34 -27.64
C HIS A 343 27.59 1.54 -28.81
N ASP A 344 27.11 0.43 -29.38
CA ASP A 344 26.12 0.43 -30.47
C ASP A 344 24.79 1.04 -30.02
N GLU A 345 24.29 0.73 -28.82
CA GLU A 345 23.07 1.34 -28.27
C GLU A 345 23.17 2.87 -28.14
N VAL A 346 24.31 3.38 -27.64
CA VAL A 346 24.54 4.84 -27.55
C VAL A 346 24.61 5.46 -28.94
N ARG A 347 25.38 4.85 -29.86
CA ARG A 347 25.46 5.29 -31.25
C ARG A 347 24.08 5.36 -31.89
N ASP A 348 23.29 4.30 -31.74
CA ASP A 348 21.99 4.16 -32.39
C ASP A 348 20.96 5.12 -31.80
N LEU A 349 20.96 5.32 -30.47
CA LEU A 349 20.13 6.33 -29.81
C LEU A 349 20.47 7.74 -30.29
N THR A 350 21.76 8.11 -30.31
CA THR A 350 22.20 9.42 -30.78
C THR A 350 21.83 9.64 -32.24
N ALA A 351 22.04 8.62 -33.09
CA ALA A 351 21.65 8.71 -34.49
C ALA A 351 20.13 8.87 -34.65
N ASN A 352 19.31 8.17 -33.86
CA ASN A 352 17.85 8.31 -33.90
C ASN A 352 17.40 9.72 -33.51
N MET A 353 17.96 10.28 -32.43
CA MET A 353 17.65 11.66 -32.04
C MET A 353 18.07 12.67 -33.11
N LEU A 354 19.25 12.47 -33.72
CA LEU A 354 19.73 13.35 -34.79
C LEU A 354 18.88 13.24 -36.06
N ARG A 355 18.35 12.07 -36.41
CA ARG A 355 17.44 11.89 -37.57
C ARG A 355 16.14 12.67 -37.45
N GLU A 356 15.69 13.02 -36.23
CA GLU A 356 14.50 13.84 -36.04
C GLU A 356 14.74 15.31 -36.46
N VAL A 357 15.99 15.79 -36.41
CA VAL A 357 16.35 17.21 -36.63
C VAL A 357 17.25 17.44 -37.85
N CYS A 358 17.99 16.42 -38.30
CA CYS A 358 18.96 16.48 -39.39
C CYS A 358 18.58 15.50 -40.52
N ARG A 359 18.81 15.89 -41.77
CA ARG A 359 18.40 15.11 -42.95
C ARG A 359 19.43 14.04 -43.39
N ASP A 360 20.70 14.18 -43.00
CA ASP A 360 21.81 13.35 -43.48
C ASP A 360 22.53 12.61 -42.33
N VAL A 361 21.79 11.79 -41.58
CA VAL A 361 22.34 11.05 -40.43
C VAL A 361 22.38 9.55 -40.72
N SER A 362 23.59 9.02 -40.87
CA SER A 362 23.87 7.58 -41.03
C SER A 362 24.57 7.01 -39.80
N THR A 363 24.15 5.81 -39.37
CA THR A 363 24.92 4.98 -38.44
C THR A 363 26.02 4.27 -39.22
N GLU A 364 27.19 4.10 -38.59
CA GLU A 364 28.32 3.39 -39.20
C GLU A 364 27.89 1.98 -39.69
N PRO A 365 28.07 1.65 -40.97
CA PRO A 365 27.69 0.34 -41.50
C PRO A 365 28.65 -0.74 -41.01
N THR A 366 28.14 -1.96 -40.82
CA THR A 366 28.97 -3.13 -40.49
C THR A 366 29.94 -3.40 -41.64
N LEU A 367 31.25 -3.29 -41.39
CA LEU A 367 32.27 -3.58 -42.40
C LEU A 367 32.45 -5.10 -42.54
N LEU A 368 32.09 -5.64 -43.71
CA LEU A 368 32.16 -7.04 -44.18
C LEU A 368 31.35 -8.09 -43.34
N PRO A 369 30.75 -9.10 -43.98
CA PRO A 369 30.12 -10.23 -43.26
C PRO A 369 31.19 -11.08 -42.57
N LEU A 370 31.04 -11.31 -41.26
CA LEU A 370 31.92 -12.18 -40.49
C LEU A 370 31.63 -13.65 -40.83
N ASN A 371 32.44 -14.22 -41.73
CA ASN A 371 32.43 -15.64 -42.03
C ASN A 371 33.00 -16.46 -40.85
N GLY A 372 32.18 -16.72 -39.83
CA GLY A 372 32.34 -17.86 -38.93
C GLY A 372 33.49 -17.83 -37.89
N MET A 373 34.11 -16.70 -37.59
CA MET A 373 35.05 -16.59 -36.46
C MET A 373 34.55 -15.61 -35.40
N ALA A 374 34.58 -16.07 -34.14
CA ALA A 374 33.98 -15.46 -32.98
C ALA A 374 34.34 -13.98 -32.76
N ASN A 375 33.37 -13.24 -32.23
CA ASN A 375 33.40 -11.84 -31.82
C ASN A 375 34.75 -11.36 -31.26
N THR A 376 35.50 -10.64 -32.09
CA THR A 376 36.42 -9.60 -31.63
C THR A 376 36.16 -8.36 -32.46
N CYS A 377 35.73 -7.28 -31.83
CA CYS A 377 35.69 -5.97 -32.45
C CYS A 377 37.13 -5.58 -32.81
N SER A 378 37.39 -5.36 -34.09
CA SER A 378 38.60 -4.70 -34.56
C SER A 378 38.57 -3.27 -33.99
N THR A 379 39.54 -2.95 -33.12
CA THR A 379 39.90 -1.56 -32.83
C THR A 379 40.61 -0.95 -34.02
#